data_AF-A0AAT9HNT7-F1
#
_entry.id   AF-A0AAT9HNT7-F1
#
_cell.length_a   1.000
_cell.length_b   1.000
_cell.length_c   1.000
_cell.angle_alpha   90.00
_cell.angle_beta   90.00
_cell.angle_gamma   90.00
#
_symmetry.space_group_name_H-M   'P 1'
#
loop_
_entity.id
_entity.type
_entity.pdbx_description
1 polymer ?
#
loop_
_entity_poly.entity_id
_entity_poly.type
_entity_poly.pdbx_seq_one_letter_code
_entity_poly.pdbx_strand_id
1 'polypeptide(L)'
;MKEGDKVVMWFASGNRDEEVFGNPYDFDVTRRDNDHVTFGKGSPHLCLGNLLARTEIRIMFEELIPRLAGVKLTGDVPGCAPTS
;
A
#
# COMPACT_ATOMS: atom_id res chain seq x y z
N MET A 1 22.40 -5.96 -16.79
CA MET A 1 22.18 -7.24 -16.09
C MET A 1 22.86 -8.32 -16.91
N LYS A 2 23.54 -9.25 -16.25
CA LYS A 2 24.24 -10.38 -16.85
C LYS A 2 23.62 -11.68 -16.35
N GLU A 3 23.89 -12.77 -17.06
CA GLU A 3 23.49 -14.10 -16.60
C GLU A 3 24.07 -14.39 -15.21
N GLY A 4 23.24 -14.91 -14.31
CA GLY A 4 23.60 -15.19 -12.92
C GLY A 4 23.49 -13.99 -11.97
N ASP A 5 23.21 -12.77 -12.45
CA ASP A 5 22.98 -11.63 -11.56
C ASP A 5 21.70 -11.84 -10.74
N LYS A 6 21.81 -11.64 -9.43
CA LYS A 6 20.62 -11.58 -8.56
C LYS A 6 19.88 -10.28 -8.83
N VAL A 7 18.59 -10.42 -9.10
CA VAL A 7 17.67 -9.30 -9.33
C VAL A 7 16.63 -9.30 -8.22
N VAL A 8 16.25 -8.12 -7.77
CA VAL A 8 15.19 -7.95 -6.77
C VAL A 8 14.17 -6.96 -7.31
N MET A 9 12.89 -7.30 -7.16
CA MET A 9 11.79 -6.38 -7.44
C MET A 9 11.60 -5.45 -6.25
N TRP A 10 11.81 -4.15 -6.46
CA TRP A 10 11.57 -3.16 -5.43
C TRP A 10 10.12 -2.65 -5.48
N PHE A 11 9.18 -3.47 -5.01
CA PHE A 11 7.73 -3.18 -5.10
C PHE A 11 7.33 -1.84 -4.51
N ALA A 12 8.03 -1.39 -3.45
CA ALA A 12 7.77 -0.10 -2.83
C ALA A 12 8.06 1.12 -3.73
N SER A 13 8.97 0.97 -4.70
CA SER A 13 9.29 1.97 -5.72
C SER A 13 8.31 1.87 -6.87
N GLY A 14 7.97 0.66 -7.31
CA GLY A 14 6.93 0.47 -8.33
C GLY A 14 5.57 1.04 -7.89
N ASN A 15 5.21 0.89 -6.62
CA ASN A 15 4.01 1.50 -6.03
C ASN A 15 4.10 3.02 -5.83
N ARG A 16 5.25 3.63 -6.14
CA ARG A 16 5.50 5.08 -6.05
C ARG A 16 6.04 5.65 -7.36
N ASP A 17 5.88 4.91 -8.44
CA ASP A 17 6.33 5.33 -9.76
C ASP A 17 5.46 6.51 -10.24
N GLU A 18 6.09 7.66 -10.49
CA GLU A 18 5.42 8.89 -10.91
C GLU A 18 4.89 8.81 -12.36
N GLU A 19 5.41 7.90 -13.17
CA GLU A 19 4.90 7.64 -14.53
C GLU A 19 3.55 6.90 -14.49
N VAL A 20 3.26 6.18 -13.39
CA VAL A 20 2.03 5.39 -13.20
C VAL A 20 1.05 6.10 -12.26
N PHE A 21 1.56 6.69 -11.18
CA PHE A 21 0.76 7.31 -10.13
C PHE A 21 1.07 8.79 -10.01
N GLY A 22 0.12 9.65 -10.40
CA GLY A 22 0.20 11.08 -10.09
C GLY A 22 0.23 11.32 -8.58
N ASN A 23 1.14 12.19 -8.14
CA ASN A 23 1.46 12.44 -6.72
C ASN A 23 1.62 11.13 -5.91
N PRO A 24 2.66 10.32 -6.19
CA PRO A 24 2.77 8.95 -5.68
C PRO A 24 2.97 8.86 -4.16
N TYR A 25 3.35 9.96 -3.52
CA TYR A 25 3.55 10.05 -2.07
C TYR A 25 2.30 10.54 -1.32
N ASP A 26 1.29 11.04 -2.03
CA ASP A 26 0.04 11.46 -1.42
C ASP A 26 -0.82 10.24 -1.08
N PHE A 27 -1.30 10.20 0.17
CA PHE A 27 -2.25 9.20 0.62
C PHE A 27 -3.67 9.62 0.24
N ASP A 28 -4.10 9.19 -0.95
CA ASP A 28 -5.47 9.39 -1.45
C ASP A 28 -6.24 8.06 -1.48
N VAL A 29 -7.19 7.90 -0.55
CA VAL A 29 -8.06 6.72 -0.46
C VAL A 29 -9.10 6.66 -1.59
N THR A 30 -9.30 7.75 -2.33
CA THR A 30 -10.29 7.87 -3.41
C THR A 30 -9.72 7.60 -4.81
N ARG A 31 -8.39 7.40 -4.91
CA ARG A 31 -7.71 7.03 -6.17
C ARG A 31 -8.35 5.79 -6.79
N ARG A 32 -8.83 5.91 -8.03
CA ARG A 32 -9.51 4.83 -8.76
C ARG A 32 -8.57 3.94 -9.58
N ASP A 33 -7.56 4.54 -10.21
CA ASP A 33 -6.53 3.82 -10.96
C ASP A 33 -5.40 3.42 -10.01
N ASN A 34 -5.57 2.28 -9.34
CA ASN A 34 -4.66 1.78 -8.31
C ASN A 34 -4.06 0.41 -8.67
N ASP A 35 -3.27 0.39 -9.74
CA ASP A 35 -2.67 -0.82 -10.30
C ASP A 35 -1.34 -1.21 -9.61
N HIS A 36 -1.40 -1.28 -8.28
CA HIS A 36 -0.25 -1.50 -7.41
C HIS A 36 0.31 -2.94 -7.50
N VAL A 37 1.61 -3.08 -7.24
CA VAL A 37 2.35 -4.35 -7.31
C VAL A 37 2.63 -4.99 -5.94
N THR A 38 1.99 -4.50 -4.87
CA THR A 38 2.15 -4.98 -3.48
C THR A 38 2.09 -6.51 -3.31
N PHE A 39 1.23 -7.18 -4.08
CA PHE A 39 1.03 -8.63 -4.00
C PHE A 39 1.81 -9.42 -5.05
N GLY A 40 2.78 -8.78 -5.72
CA GLY A 40 3.31 -9.24 -7.00
C GLY A 40 2.34 -8.97 -8.14
N LYS A 41 2.85 -8.94 -9.38
CA LYS A 41 2.05 -8.72 -10.58
C LYS A 41 2.73 -9.38 -11.79
N GLY A 42 1.93 -9.96 -12.69
CA GLY A 42 2.42 -10.54 -13.94
C GLY A 42 3.32 -11.77 -13.78
N SER A 43 3.26 -12.45 -12.63
CA SER A 43 4.08 -13.64 -12.35
C SER A 43 3.23 -14.79 -11.79
N PRO A 44 3.72 -16.04 -11.87
CA PRO A 44 3.08 -17.20 -11.22
C PRO A 44 3.06 -17.12 -9.69
N HIS A 45 3.89 -16.24 -9.11
CA HIS A 45 4.01 -16.04 -7.67
C HIS A 45 3.20 -14.83 -7.20
N LEU A 46 2.00 -14.64 -7.76
CA LEU A 46 1.02 -13.72 -7.19
C LEU A 46 0.68 -14.19 -5.77
N CYS A 47 0.61 -13.25 -4.83
CA CYS A 47 0.32 -13.57 -3.45
C CYS A 47 -1.00 -14.36 -3.34
N LEU A 48 -0.89 -15.62 -2.91
CA LEU A 48 -2.03 -16.51 -2.70
C LEU A 48 -3.06 -15.90 -1.74
N GLY A 49 -2.58 -15.12 -0.76
CA GLY A 49 -3.40 -14.45 0.24
C GLY A 49 -3.97 -13.09 -0.19
N ASN A 50 -3.77 -12.62 -1.41
CA ASN A 50 -4.23 -11.27 -1.85
C ASN A 50 -5.73 -11.04 -1.58
N LEU A 51 -6.58 -12.04 -1.87
CA LEU A 51 -8.02 -11.93 -1.63
C LEU A 51 -8.37 -11.99 -0.14
N LEU A 52 -7.68 -12.83 0.63
CA LEU A 52 -7.86 -12.92 2.07
C LEU A 52 -7.49 -11.60 2.75
N ALA A 53 -6.29 -11.09 2.51
CA ALA A 53 -5.80 -9.84 3.11
C ALA A 53 -6.72 -8.65 2.80
N ARG A 54 -7.23 -8.55 1.57
CA ARG A 54 -8.22 -7.51 1.20
C ARG A 54 -9.53 -7.64 1.96
N THR A 55 -10.01 -8.87 2.14
CA THR A 55 -11.24 -9.15 2.88
C THR A 55 -11.07 -8.82 4.35
N GLU A 56 -9.94 -9.21 4.96
CA GLU A 56 -9.61 -8.92 6.35
C GLU A 56 -9.55 -7.40 6.62
N ILE A 57 -8.85 -6.64 5.77
CA ILE A 57 -8.74 -5.18 5.92
C ILE A 57 -10.11 -4.51 5.74
N ARG A 58 -10.91 -4.97 4.78
CA ARG A 58 -12.27 -4.46 4.56
C ARG A 58 -13.14 -4.67 5.80
N ILE A 59 -13.23 -5.91 6.29
CA ILE A 59 -14.02 -6.25 7.47
C ILE A 59 -13.51 -5.47 8.69
N MET A 60 -12.18 -5.38 8.86
CA MET A 60 -11.58 -4.60 9.95
C MET A 60 -12.10 -3.15 9.96
N PHE A 61 -12.08 -2.45 8.82
CA PHE A 61 -12.57 -1.06 8.78
C PHE A 61 -14.09 -0.95 8.89
N GLU A 62 -14.86 -1.85 8.26
CA GLU A 62 -16.32 -1.92 8.39
C GLU A 62 -16.77 -2.07 9.85
N GLU A 63 -16.02 -2.87 10.63
CA GLU A 63 -16.33 -3.16 12.02
C GLU A 63 -15.73 -2.15 13.02
N LEU A 64 -14.57 -1.58 12.69
CA LEU A 64 -13.85 -0.66 13.58
C LEU A 64 -14.44 0.75 13.53
N ILE A 65 -14.65 1.31 12.33
CA ILE A 65 -15.03 2.72 12.16
C ILE A 65 -16.34 3.08 12.91
N PRO A 66 -17.43 2.29 12.82
CA PRO A 66 -18.67 2.61 13.53
C PRO A 66 -18.57 2.56 15.06
N ARG A 67 -17.54 1.88 15.60
CA ARG A 67 -17.32 1.72 17.04
C ARG A 67 -16.38 2.77 17.63
N LEU A 68 -15.71 3.55 16.79
CA LEU A 68 -14.76 4.56 17.22
C LEU A 68 -15.46 5.91 17.45
N ALA A 69 -15.27 6.48 18.64
CA ALA A 69 -15.62 7.88 18.90
C ALA A 69 -14.60 8.86 18.28
N GLY A 70 -13.37 8.40 18.02
CA GLY A 70 -12.30 9.16 17.40
C GLY A 70 -10.94 8.50 17.59
N VAL A 71 -9.96 8.86 16.76
CA VAL A 71 -8.57 8.39 16.83
C VAL A 71 -7.66 9.60 16.90
N LYS A 72 -6.70 9.58 17.82
CA LYS A 72 -5.67 10.61 17.93
C LYS A 72 -4.31 9.97 18.23
N LEU A 73 -3.26 10.60 17.73
CA LEU A 73 -1.89 10.25 18.13
C LEU A 73 -1.68 10.64 19.60
N THR A 74 -1.06 9.74 20.36
CA THR A 74 -0.74 9.98 21.80
C THR A 74 0.69 10.45 22.02
N GLY A 75 1.44 10.71 20.95
CA GLY A 75 2.81 11.20 20.97
C GLY A 75 3.31 11.52 19.57
N ASP A 76 4.54 12.04 19.50
CA ASP A 76 5.19 12.38 18.24
C ASP A 76 5.54 11.12 17.43
N VAL A 77 5.36 11.20 16.11
CA VAL A 77 5.70 10.11 15.19
C VAL A 77 6.91 10.55 14.35
N PRO A 78 8.14 10.09 14.68
CA PRO A 78 9.33 10.44 13.92
C PRO A 78 9.19 10.01 12.46
N GLY A 79 9.38 10.94 11.52
CA GLY A 79 9.31 10.67 10.09
C GLY A 79 7.90 10.73 9.47
N CYS A 80 6.85 10.95 10.27
CA CYS A 80 5.56 11.40 9.75
C CYS A 80 5.58 12.93 9.79
N ALA A 81 5.68 13.58 8.63
CA ALA A 81 5.60 15.04 8.60
C ALA A 81 4.27 15.47 9.24
N PRO A 82 4.25 16.46 10.14
CA PRO A 82 2.99 16.98 10.66
C PRO A 82 2.20 17.49 9.46
N THR A 83 1.02 16.90 9.23
CA THR A 83 0.05 17.41 8.27
C THR A 83 -0.28 18.84 8.70
N SER A 84 0.14 19.82 7.90
CA SER A 84 -0.34 21.21 7.96
C SER A 84 -1.84 21.27 7.67
#